data_AF-A0AAN7K4X7-F1
#
_entry.id   AF-A0AAN7K4X7-F1
#
_cell.length_a   1.000
_cell.length_b   1.000
_cell.length_c   1.000
_cell.angle_alpha   90.00
_cell.angle_beta   90.00
_cell.angle_gamma   90.00
#
_symmetry.space_group_name_H-M   'P 1'
#
loop_
_entity.id
_entity.type
_entity.pdbx_description
1 polymer ?
#
loop_
_entity_poly.entity_id
_entity_poly.type
_entity_poly.pdbx_seq_one_letter_code
_entity_poly.pdbx_strand_id
1 'polypeptide(L)'
;MAKPVSIEVWNPNGKYRVVSTKPMPGTRWINLLIEQDCRVEICTQKKTILSVEDIIALIGDRCDGVIGQLTEDWGETLFSALSRAGGKAFSNMAVGYNNVDVNAANKYGVAVGNTPGVLTETTAELAASLSVAAARRIVEADEFMRAGRYDGWLPHLFVGNLLKGQTVGVIGAGRIGSAYARMMVEGFKMNLIYFDLYQATRLEKFVTAYGAFLKANGEQPVTWKRASSMDEVLREADVISLHPVLDKTTYHLINKERLATMKKEAILVNCSRGPVVDEVALVAHLKENPMFRVGLDVFEDEPFMKPGLANMKNAIVVPHIASASKWTREGMATLAALNVLGKIKGYPVWSDPNRVEPFLNENAPPPAASPSIVNAKALGLAVSKLFPLSSLFFFRYPAGYAGRSMADYLLLPEVEDPPDAGRKSPRIASIDVFRGLCVFVSSILSPSLFTLAAAMIFPVVRHGSSLSVGYIMARISVSDFIFAGNVLSIVS
;
A
#
# COMPACT_ATOMS: atom_id res chain seq x y z
N MET A 1 33.18 30.86 3.50
CA MET A 1 32.52 30.02 2.48
C MET A 1 32.10 28.72 3.15
N ALA A 2 30.84 28.31 3.02
CA ALA A 2 30.41 26.99 3.50
C ALA A 2 31.22 25.91 2.76
N LYS A 3 31.60 24.83 3.44
CA LYS A 3 32.29 23.71 2.79
C LYS A 3 31.40 23.16 1.67
N PRO A 4 31.95 22.85 0.49
CA PRO A 4 31.15 22.28 -0.60
C PRO A 4 30.49 20.98 -0.12
N VAL A 5 29.19 20.85 -0.38
CA VAL A 5 28.41 19.66 -0.05
C VAL A 5 28.89 18.52 -0.94
N SER A 6 29.24 17.38 -0.34
CA SER A 6 29.65 16.19 -1.09
C SER A 6 28.46 15.64 -1.88
N ILE A 7 28.61 15.52 -3.19
CA ILE A 7 27.57 15.03 -4.11
C ILE A 7 28.09 13.96 -5.06
N GLU A 8 27.21 13.06 -5.44
CA GLU A 8 27.36 12.14 -6.56
C GLU A 8 26.50 12.64 -7.72
N VAL A 9 27.02 12.58 -8.96
CA VAL A 9 26.35 13.14 -10.14
C VAL A 9 26.12 12.07 -11.20
N TRP A 10 24.87 11.94 -11.65
CA TRP A 10 24.46 11.09 -12.76
C TRP A 10 23.96 11.95 -13.92
N ASN A 11 24.30 11.58 -15.16
CA ASN A 11 24.02 12.36 -16.37
C ASN A 11 24.46 13.84 -16.25
N PRO A 12 25.77 14.14 -16.17
CA PRO A 12 26.27 15.49 -15.87
C PRO A 12 25.89 16.55 -16.91
N ASN A 13 25.51 16.14 -18.12
CA ASN A 13 25.09 17.05 -19.20
C ASN A 13 23.56 17.16 -19.33
N GLY A 14 22.80 16.56 -18.43
CA GLY A 14 21.34 16.56 -18.47
C GLY A 14 20.76 17.98 -18.39
N LYS A 15 19.76 18.26 -19.21
CA LYS A 15 19.10 19.57 -19.29
C LYS A 15 18.45 20.01 -17.98
N TYR A 16 17.76 19.10 -17.30
CA TYR A 16 17.00 19.38 -16.07
C TYR A 16 17.80 18.97 -14.83
N ARG A 17 17.90 19.82 -13.82
CA ARG A 17 18.65 19.51 -12.60
C ARG A 17 17.72 19.03 -11.49
N VAL A 18 17.90 17.79 -11.04
CA VAL A 18 17.16 17.20 -9.92
C VAL A 18 18.13 16.88 -8.80
N VAL A 19 17.81 17.33 -7.59
CA VAL A 19 18.63 17.08 -6.39
C VAL A 19 17.91 16.09 -5.48
N SER A 20 18.64 15.10 -4.96
CA SER A 20 18.19 14.27 -3.85
C SER A 20 19.02 14.56 -2.61
N THR A 21 18.34 14.85 -1.49
CA THR A 21 19.01 15.20 -0.23
C THR A 21 19.68 13.99 0.44
N LYS A 22 19.38 12.77 0.00
CA LYS A 22 20.01 11.52 0.43
C LYS A 22 20.10 10.48 -0.68
N PRO A 23 21.04 9.52 -0.60
CA PRO A 23 20.97 8.31 -1.39
C PRO A 23 19.70 7.54 -1.02
N MET A 24 18.97 7.06 -2.03
CA MET A 24 17.78 6.24 -1.84
C MET A 24 18.01 4.82 -2.39
N PRO A 25 17.35 3.79 -1.83
CA PRO A 25 17.52 2.41 -2.30
C PRO A 25 17.20 2.21 -3.78
N GLY A 26 17.96 1.32 -4.42
CA GLY A 26 17.83 0.99 -5.83
C GLY A 26 18.31 2.11 -6.77
N THR A 27 18.44 1.78 -8.05
CA THR A 27 18.90 2.71 -9.10
C THR A 27 17.80 3.09 -10.09
N ARG A 28 16.65 2.41 -10.04
CA ARG A 28 15.54 2.63 -10.99
C ARG A 28 15.07 4.09 -11.02
N TRP A 29 14.94 4.72 -9.86
CA TRP A 29 14.51 6.12 -9.77
C TRP A 29 15.53 7.09 -10.42
N ILE A 30 16.83 6.75 -10.38
CA ILE A 30 17.89 7.49 -11.08
C ILE A 30 17.74 7.28 -12.60
N ASN A 31 17.61 6.03 -13.03
CA ASN A 31 17.48 5.66 -14.45
C ASN A 31 16.29 6.36 -15.12
N LEU A 32 15.13 6.37 -14.46
CA LEU A 32 13.93 7.06 -14.95
C LEU A 32 14.13 8.58 -15.13
N LEU A 33 14.96 9.20 -14.30
CA LEU A 33 15.28 10.63 -14.42
C LEU A 33 16.29 10.89 -15.55
N ILE A 34 17.37 10.11 -15.63
CA ILE A 34 18.43 10.32 -16.63
C ILE A 34 17.94 10.01 -18.05
N GLU A 35 17.08 9.00 -18.23
CA GLU A 35 16.42 8.69 -19.51
C GLU A 35 15.55 9.85 -20.01
N GLN A 36 15.16 10.74 -19.11
CA GLN A 36 14.37 11.92 -19.39
C GLN A 36 15.19 13.21 -19.37
N ASP A 37 16.50 13.10 -19.61
CA ASP A 37 17.44 14.21 -19.73
C ASP A 37 17.57 15.03 -18.44
N CYS A 38 17.44 14.35 -17.29
CA CYS A 38 17.74 14.96 -15.99
C CYS A 38 19.19 14.66 -15.59
N ARG A 39 19.89 15.70 -15.14
CA ARG A 39 21.09 15.62 -14.33
C ARG A 39 20.68 15.40 -12.87
N VAL A 40 21.04 14.26 -12.31
CA VAL A 40 20.67 13.89 -10.94
C VAL A 40 21.88 14.09 -10.04
N GLU A 41 21.73 14.93 -9.01
CA GLU A 41 22.72 15.09 -7.96
C GLU A 41 22.22 14.50 -6.65
N ILE A 42 23.05 13.69 -6.01
CA ILE A 42 22.70 12.98 -4.78
C ILE A 42 23.66 13.41 -3.69
N CYS A 43 23.16 13.98 -2.61
CA CYS A 43 24.00 14.33 -1.47
C CYS A 43 24.56 13.07 -0.80
N THR A 44 25.89 13.02 -0.63
CA THR A 44 26.62 11.90 -0.01
C THR A 44 27.19 12.26 1.36
N GLN A 45 26.78 13.40 1.95
CA GLN A 45 27.17 13.74 3.30
C GLN A 45 26.70 12.69 4.32
N LYS A 46 27.60 12.31 5.23
CA LYS A 46 27.33 11.36 6.31
C LYS A 46 26.39 11.89 7.40
N LYS A 47 26.12 13.21 7.43
CA LYS A 47 25.19 13.82 8.39
C LYS A 47 23.80 13.23 8.21
N THR A 48 23.16 12.71 9.26
CA THR A 48 21.87 12.01 9.14
C THR A 48 20.75 12.90 8.58
N ILE A 49 20.59 14.11 9.14
CA ILE A 49 19.59 15.11 8.71
C ILE A 49 20.34 16.35 8.25
N LEU A 50 20.08 16.83 7.03
CA LEU A 50 20.74 18.05 6.52
C LEU A 50 20.16 19.29 7.19
N SER A 51 20.98 20.34 7.39
CA SER A 51 20.42 21.62 7.83
C SER A 51 19.78 22.36 6.65
N VAL A 52 18.98 23.39 6.96
CA VAL A 52 18.41 24.28 5.95
C VAL A 52 19.50 24.88 5.06
N GLU A 53 20.64 25.25 5.62
CA GLU A 53 21.79 25.81 4.88
C GLU A 53 22.43 24.77 3.95
N ASP A 54 22.58 23.53 4.40
CA ASP A 54 23.09 22.43 3.56
C ASP A 54 22.16 22.19 2.36
N ILE A 55 20.85 22.19 2.59
CA ILE A 55 19.84 22.00 1.54
C ILE A 55 19.82 23.20 0.57
N ILE A 56 19.93 24.44 1.06
CA ILE A 56 20.02 25.62 0.19
C ILE A 56 21.29 25.57 -0.66
N ALA A 57 22.42 25.16 -0.09
CA ALA A 57 23.67 24.98 -0.84
C ALA A 57 23.54 23.89 -1.90
N LEU A 58 22.81 22.80 -1.61
CA LEU A 58 22.46 21.78 -2.60
C LEU A 58 21.52 22.30 -3.68
N ILE A 59 20.52 23.11 -3.36
CA ILE A 59 19.62 23.72 -4.36
C ILE A 59 20.43 24.64 -5.28
N GLY A 60 21.32 25.46 -4.73
CA GLY A 60 22.11 26.42 -5.49
C GLY A 60 21.25 27.46 -6.20
N ASP A 61 21.73 27.92 -7.35
CA ASP A 61 21.18 28.98 -8.19
C ASP A 61 20.30 28.45 -9.35
N ARG A 62 20.39 27.15 -9.66
CA ARG A 62 19.54 26.50 -10.65
C ARG A 62 19.14 25.09 -10.22
N CYS A 63 17.86 24.82 -9.99
CA CYS A 63 17.35 23.51 -9.62
C CYS A 63 15.92 23.35 -10.13
N ASP A 64 15.60 22.30 -10.88
CA ASP A 64 14.26 22.07 -11.43
C ASP A 64 13.35 21.33 -10.42
N GLY A 65 13.92 20.49 -9.56
CA GLY A 65 13.19 19.87 -8.45
C GLY A 65 14.05 19.14 -7.43
N VAL A 66 13.45 18.87 -6.27
CA VAL A 66 14.14 18.25 -5.13
C VAL A 66 13.36 17.02 -4.63
N ILE A 67 14.08 15.95 -4.30
CA ILE A 67 13.56 14.80 -3.56
C ILE A 67 14.13 14.86 -2.15
N GLY A 68 13.26 15.07 -1.16
CA GLY A 68 13.62 15.21 0.25
C GLY A 68 13.20 14.05 1.11
N GLN A 69 13.67 14.06 2.36
CA GLN A 69 13.37 13.05 3.37
C GLN A 69 12.29 13.52 4.35
N LEU A 70 11.63 12.55 4.99
CA LEU A 70 10.60 12.81 6.01
C LEU A 70 11.11 13.54 7.25
N THR A 71 12.43 13.54 7.46
CA THR A 71 13.12 14.15 8.61
C THR A 71 13.56 15.59 8.34
N GLU A 72 13.31 16.12 7.15
CA GLU A 72 13.70 17.47 6.76
C GLU A 72 12.49 18.39 6.79
N ASP A 73 12.56 19.47 7.56
CA ASP A 73 11.47 20.45 7.67
C ASP A 73 11.46 21.39 6.47
N TRP A 74 10.49 21.21 5.59
CA TRP A 74 10.27 22.00 4.38
C TRP A 74 9.24 23.10 4.63
N GLY A 75 9.76 24.28 5.01
CA GLY A 75 8.98 25.51 5.22
C GLY A 75 9.28 26.62 4.20
N GLU A 76 8.82 27.84 4.53
CA GLU A 76 8.98 29.07 3.73
C GLU A 76 10.39 29.24 3.15
N THR A 77 11.43 29.11 3.99
CA THR A 77 12.83 29.36 3.59
C THR A 77 13.28 28.43 2.46
N LEU A 78 13.01 27.13 2.56
CA LEU A 78 13.42 26.14 1.57
C LEU A 78 12.61 26.25 0.28
N PHE A 79 11.29 26.44 0.37
CA PHE A 79 10.45 26.63 -0.81
C PHE A 79 10.78 27.93 -1.55
N SER A 80 11.08 29.01 -0.82
CA SER A 80 11.56 30.26 -1.40
C SER A 80 12.88 30.06 -2.15
N ALA A 81 13.83 29.35 -1.55
CA ALA A 81 15.11 29.06 -2.19
C ALA A 81 14.94 28.20 -3.46
N LEU A 82 14.15 27.14 -3.39
CA LEU A 82 13.86 26.27 -4.54
C LEU A 82 13.19 27.05 -5.67
N SER A 83 12.19 27.87 -5.37
CA SER A 83 11.49 28.70 -6.35
C SER A 83 12.43 29.72 -7.02
N ARG A 84 13.31 30.39 -6.24
CA ARG A 84 14.33 31.31 -6.79
C ARG A 84 15.31 30.60 -7.73
N ALA A 85 15.63 29.34 -7.47
CA ALA A 85 16.47 28.52 -8.34
C ALA A 85 15.73 27.99 -9.60
N GLY A 86 14.46 28.37 -9.80
CA GLY A 86 13.63 27.93 -10.93
C GLY A 86 12.88 26.62 -10.69
N GLY A 87 12.89 26.10 -9.46
CA GLY A 87 12.33 24.81 -9.10
C GLY A 87 10.81 24.79 -9.09
N LYS A 88 10.25 23.71 -9.61
CA LYS A 88 8.79 23.55 -9.76
C LYS A 88 8.22 22.42 -8.93
N ALA A 89 9.07 21.55 -8.39
CA ALA A 89 8.64 20.36 -7.68
C ALA A 89 9.54 20.02 -6.49
N PHE A 90 8.90 19.66 -5.39
CA PHE A 90 9.50 18.98 -4.26
C PHE A 90 8.75 17.67 -4.05
N SER A 91 9.43 16.55 -3.85
CA SER A 91 8.78 15.30 -3.44
C SER A 91 9.36 14.81 -2.13
N ASN A 92 8.49 14.66 -1.14
CA ASN A 92 8.81 14.03 0.14
C ASN A 92 8.79 12.51 -0.03
N MET A 93 9.87 11.82 0.33
CA MET A 93 9.93 10.36 0.34
C MET A 93 9.21 9.77 1.57
N ALA A 94 7.91 10.04 1.69
CA ALA A 94 7.03 9.53 2.73
C ALA A 94 5.55 9.65 2.33
N VAL A 95 4.67 8.99 3.08
CA VAL A 95 3.21 9.16 2.93
C VAL A 95 2.71 10.37 3.69
N GLY A 96 3.00 10.43 4.99
CA GLY A 96 2.71 11.61 5.79
C GLY A 96 3.72 12.72 5.49
N TYR A 97 3.25 13.95 5.57
CA TYR A 97 4.00 15.15 5.19
C TYR A 97 3.89 16.23 6.28
N ASN A 98 3.88 15.82 7.55
CA ASN A 98 3.87 16.73 8.70
C ASN A 98 5.08 17.68 8.71
N ASN A 99 6.20 17.25 8.11
CA ASN A 99 7.41 18.02 7.91
C ASN A 99 7.33 19.03 6.74
N VAL A 100 6.19 19.14 6.05
CA VAL A 100 6.05 19.96 4.84
C VAL A 100 4.95 21.00 5.00
N ASP A 101 5.32 22.28 4.95
CA ASP A 101 4.36 23.39 4.87
C ASP A 101 3.83 23.53 3.44
N VAL A 102 2.69 22.88 3.21
CA VAL A 102 2.00 22.91 1.92
C VAL A 102 1.54 24.32 1.54
N ASN A 103 1.23 25.19 2.51
CA ASN A 103 0.81 26.56 2.24
C ASN A 103 1.98 27.41 1.74
N ALA A 104 3.16 27.26 2.34
CA ALA A 104 4.38 27.87 1.83
C ALA A 104 4.69 27.39 0.41
N ALA A 105 4.58 26.09 0.13
CA ALA A 105 4.78 25.57 -1.22
C ALA A 105 3.80 26.18 -2.24
N ASN A 106 2.53 26.36 -1.86
CA ASN A 106 1.52 27.03 -2.71
C ASN A 106 1.92 28.47 -3.04
N LYS A 107 2.36 29.24 -2.04
CA LYS A 107 2.80 30.63 -2.20
C LYS A 107 3.92 30.75 -3.23
N TYR A 108 4.81 29.75 -3.29
CA TYR A 108 5.94 29.73 -4.22
C TYR A 108 5.70 28.95 -5.52
N GLY A 109 4.47 28.45 -5.74
CA GLY A 109 4.12 27.70 -6.95
C GLY A 109 4.83 26.35 -7.09
N VAL A 110 5.31 25.77 -5.99
CA VAL A 110 6.04 24.49 -5.98
C VAL A 110 5.05 23.36 -5.74
N ALA A 111 5.01 22.39 -6.66
CA ALA A 111 4.22 21.18 -6.49
C ALA A 111 4.87 20.26 -5.45
N VAL A 112 4.08 19.77 -4.50
CA VAL A 112 4.54 18.90 -3.42
C VAL A 112 4.05 17.48 -3.66
N GLY A 113 4.98 16.57 -3.92
CA GLY A 113 4.73 15.13 -4.04
C GLY A 113 4.95 14.37 -2.74
N ASN A 114 4.26 13.24 -2.60
CA ASN A 114 4.45 12.24 -1.55
C ASN A 114 4.31 10.83 -2.16
N THR A 115 4.45 9.77 -1.35
CA THR A 115 4.52 8.37 -1.85
C THR A 115 3.44 7.43 -1.27
N PRO A 116 2.13 7.73 -1.43
CA PRO A 116 1.02 6.84 -1.01
C PRO A 116 0.96 5.54 -1.81
N GLY A 117 0.15 4.59 -1.34
CA GLY A 117 -0.10 3.29 -2.00
C GLY A 117 0.98 2.24 -1.78
N VAL A 118 2.27 2.60 -1.75
CA VAL A 118 3.40 1.66 -1.80
C VAL A 118 3.84 1.05 -0.46
N LEU A 119 3.38 1.59 0.67
CA LEU A 119 3.82 1.14 2.01
C LEU A 119 2.72 0.54 2.88
N THR A 120 1.51 0.40 2.34
CA THR A 120 0.32 -0.01 3.11
C THR A 120 0.53 -1.37 3.76
N GLU A 121 0.90 -2.36 2.96
CA GLU A 121 1.08 -3.74 3.43
C GLU A 121 2.30 -3.84 4.35
N THR A 122 3.46 -3.31 3.96
CA THR A 122 4.68 -3.37 4.79
C THR A 122 4.53 -2.72 6.16
N THR A 123 3.80 -1.61 6.26
CA THR A 123 3.53 -0.98 7.57
C THR A 123 2.57 -1.83 8.41
N ALA A 124 1.54 -2.41 7.79
CA ALA A 124 0.61 -3.31 8.46
C ALA A 124 1.31 -4.61 8.93
N GLU A 125 2.22 -5.15 8.11
CA GLU A 125 3.06 -6.30 8.44
C GLU A 125 3.92 -6.04 9.66
N LEU A 126 4.57 -4.87 9.75
CA LEU A 126 5.34 -4.53 10.94
C LEU A 126 4.43 -4.39 12.17
N ALA A 127 3.29 -3.71 12.06
CA ALA A 127 2.35 -3.58 13.17
C ALA A 127 1.86 -4.95 13.66
N ALA A 128 1.50 -5.86 12.74
CA ALA A 128 1.13 -7.23 13.08
C ALA A 128 2.30 -8.00 13.70
N SER A 129 3.51 -7.84 13.18
CA SER A 129 4.72 -8.45 13.73
C SER A 129 4.98 -8.00 15.16
N LEU A 130 4.85 -6.70 15.45
CA LEU A 130 4.99 -6.14 16.79
C LEU A 130 3.89 -6.66 17.74
N SER A 131 2.64 -6.76 17.26
CA SER A 131 1.53 -7.36 18.03
C SER A 131 1.84 -8.80 18.45
N VAL A 132 2.28 -9.63 17.50
CA VAL A 132 2.57 -11.05 17.76
C VAL A 132 3.83 -11.20 18.61
N ALA A 133 4.87 -10.41 18.35
CA ALA A 133 6.11 -10.44 19.13
C ALA A 133 5.87 -10.05 20.58
N ALA A 134 5.03 -9.04 20.83
CA ALA A 134 4.61 -8.66 22.17
C ALA A 134 3.78 -9.76 22.82
N ALA A 135 2.77 -10.30 22.12
CA ALA A 135 1.91 -11.37 22.65
C ALA A 135 2.70 -12.61 23.04
N ARG A 136 3.75 -12.95 22.29
CA ARG A 136 4.57 -14.15 22.46
C ARG A 136 5.91 -13.91 23.15
N ARG A 137 6.15 -12.70 23.66
CA ARG A 137 7.36 -12.32 24.41
C ARG A 137 8.66 -12.64 23.65
N ILE A 138 8.64 -12.46 22.32
CA ILE A 138 9.71 -12.93 21.42
C ILE A 138 11.05 -12.27 21.74
N VAL A 139 11.06 -10.95 21.96
CA VAL A 139 12.30 -10.21 22.23
C VAL A 139 12.92 -10.63 23.57
N GLU A 140 12.10 -10.75 24.62
CA GLU A 140 12.56 -11.25 25.93
C GLU A 140 13.17 -12.67 25.82
N ALA A 141 12.55 -13.53 25.02
CA ALA A 141 13.01 -14.90 24.80
C ALA A 141 14.30 -14.96 23.96
N ASP A 142 14.43 -14.12 22.92
CA ASP A 142 15.66 -14.01 22.12
C ASP A 142 16.84 -13.55 22.98
N GLU A 143 16.66 -12.49 23.78
CA GLU A 143 17.69 -12.00 24.69
C GLU A 143 18.12 -13.07 25.70
N PHE A 144 17.15 -13.79 26.28
CA PHE A 144 17.41 -14.87 27.22
C PHE A 144 18.22 -16.03 26.59
N MET A 145 17.86 -16.42 25.37
CA MET A 145 18.55 -17.48 24.63
C MET A 145 19.99 -17.08 24.28
N ARG A 146 20.19 -15.87 23.75
CA ARG A 146 21.52 -15.35 23.38
C ARG A 146 22.42 -15.13 24.59
N ALA A 147 21.85 -14.84 25.76
CA ALA A 147 22.58 -14.74 27.01
C ALA A 147 23.02 -16.11 27.57
N GLY A 148 22.73 -17.23 26.90
CA GLY A 148 23.13 -18.56 27.34
C GLY A 148 22.40 -19.05 28.60
N ARG A 149 21.21 -18.50 28.88
CA ARG A 149 20.43 -18.81 30.10
C ARG A 149 19.44 -19.95 29.92
N TYR A 150 19.36 -20.52 28.72
CA TYR A 150 18.41 -21.58 28.40
C TYR A 150 18.98 -22.96 28.77
N ASP A 151 18.53 -23.48 29.92
CA ASP A 151 18.92 -24.80 30.40
C ASP A 151 17.97 -25.93 29.92
N GLY A 152 16.79 -25.57 29.40
CA GLY A 152 15.79 -26.52 28.93
C GLY A 152 14.37 -25.97 28.93
N TRP A 153 13.45 -26.71 28.32
CA TRP A 153 12.03 -26.34 28.28
C TRP A 153 11.40 -26.44 29.67
N LEU A 154 10.64 -25.41 30.06
CA LEU A 154 9.83 -25.40 31.27
C LEU A 154 8.42 -24.90 30.94
N PRO A 155 7.37 -25.45 31.60
CA PRO A 155 5.98 -25.10 31.28
C PRO A 155 5.62 -23.64 31.54
N HIS A 156 6.41 -22.91 32.34
CA HIS A 156 6.18 -21.51 32.71
C HIS A 156 7.14 -20.52 32.02
N LEU A 157 8.08 -21.02 31.21
CA LEU A 157 9.09 -20.18 30.57
C LEU A 157 8.47 -19.36 29.43
N PHE A 158 8.47 -18.03 29.56
CA PHE A 158 7.93 -17.07 28.59
C PHE A 158 6.49 -17.35 28.12
N VAL A 159 5.61 -17.81 29.01
CA VAL A 159 4.18 -17.94 28.70
C VAL A 159 3.63 -16.57 28.26
N GLY A 160 2.99 -16.57 27.09
CA GLY A 160 2.40 -15.40 26.46
C GLY A 160 0.94 -15.63 26.10
N ASN A 161 0.35 -14.70 25.35
CA ASN A 161 -1.08 -14.67 25.09
C ASN A 161 -1.42 -15.35 23.76
N LEU A 162 -2.45 -16.21 23.78
CA LEU A 162 -3.06 -16.76 22.58
C LEU A 162 -4.00 -15.72 21.98
N LEU A 163 -3.74 -15.30 20.73
CA LEU A 163 -4.54 -14.30 20.04
C LEU A 163 -5.89 -14.84 19.52
N LYS A 164 -5.98 -16.14 19.22
CA LYS A 164 -7.20 -16.74 18.64
C LYS A 164 -8.42 -16.49 19.53
N GLY A 165 -9.47 -15.91 18.96
CA GLY A 165 -10.71 -15.58 19.65
C GLY A 165 -10.68 -14.32 20.51
N GLN A 166 -9.51 -13.70 20.70
CA GLN A 166 -9.38 -12.38 21.34
C GLN A 166 -9.85 -11.26 20.41
N THR A 167 -9.94 -10.04 20.93
CA THR A 167 -10.42 -8.87 20.20
C THR A 167 -9.25 -7.97 19.78
N VAL A 168 -9.10 -7.74 18.47
CA VAL A 168 -8.23 -6.70 17.92
C VAL A 168 -8.99 -5.38 17.81
N GLY A 169 -8.42 -4.35 18.40
CA GLY A 169 -8.85 -2.96 18.35
C GLY A 169 -8.06 -2.18 17.29
N VAL A 170 -8.76 -1.48 16.39
CA VAL A 170 -8.12 -0.60 15.39
C VAL A 170 -8.63 0.82 15.54
N ILE A 171 -7.75 1.77 15.84
CA ILE A 171 -8.05 3.20 15.88
C ILE A 171 -7.47 3.83 14.62
N GLY A 172 -8.34 4.24 13.69
CA GLY A 172 -7.99 4.64 12.33
C GLY A 172 -8.07 3.46 11.37
N ALA A 173 -9.26 3.19 10.84
CA ALA A 173 -9.52 2.13 9.86
C ALA A 173 -9.31 2.61 8.41
N GLY A 174 -8.27 3.43 8.19
CA GLY A 174 -7.77 3.79 6.87
C GLY A 174 -7.13 2.60 6.14
N ARG A 175 -6.27 2.87 5.15
CA ARG A 175 -5.65 1.80 4.34
C ARG A 175 -4.79 0.85 5.18
N ILE A 176 -3.87 1.42 5.97
CA ILE A 176 -2.96 0.64 6.82
C ILE A 176 -3.74 -0.08 7.92
N GLY A 177 -4.60 0.64 8.66
CA GLY A 177 -5.40 0.03 9.72
C GLY A 177 -6.34 -1.07 9.22
N SER A 178 -6.91 -0.91 8.02
CA SER A 178 -7.70 -1.98 7.37
C SER A 178 -6.84 -3.17 6.97
N ALA A 179 -5.64 -2.96 6.42
CA ALA A 179 -4.72 -4.06 6.08
C ALA A 179 -4.28 -4.83 7.33
N TYR A 180 -3.91 -4.11 8.39
CA TYR A 180 -3.60 -4.68 9.70
C TYR A 180 -4.79 -5.48 10.26
N ALA A 181 -6.00 -4.89 10.27
CA ALA A 181 -7.21 -5.56 10.75
C ALA A 181 -7.44 -6.89 10.00
N ARG A 182 -7.28 -6.90 8.68
CA ARG A 182 -7.42 -8.11 7.86
C ARG A 182 -6.40 -9.18 8.25
N MET A 183 -5.13 -8.81 8.43
CA MET A 183 -4.09 -9.74 8.87
C MET A 183 -4.42 -10.35 10.24
N MET A 184 -4.86 -9.53 11.20
CA MET A 184 -5.20 -10.00 12.54
C MET A 184 -6.45 -10.89 12.57
N VAL A 185 -7.46 -10.54 11.78
CA VAL A 185 -8.71 -11.31 11.67
C VAL A 185 -8.49 -12.63 10.93
N GLU A 186 -7.86 -12.60 9.75
CA GLU A 186 -7.71 -13.79 8.89
C GLU A 186 -6.56 -14.70 9.36
N GLY A 187 -5.42 -14.11 9.74
CA GLY A 187 -4.24 -14.85 10.17
C GLY A 187 -4.36 -15.41 11.59
N PHE A 188 -5.00 -14.67 12.50
CA PHE A 188 -5.07 -15.02 13.93
C PHE A 188 -6.48 -15.27 14.45
N LYS A 189 -7.52 -15.18 13.60
CA LYS A 189 -8.93 -15.46 13.97
C LYS A 189 -9.38 -14.62 15.17
N MET A 190 -8.98 -13.35 15.18
CA MET A 190 -9.42 -12.36 16.17
C MET A 190 -10.76 -11.73 15.78
N ASN A 191 -11.56 -11.35 16.77
CA ASN A 191 -12.71 -10.48 16.60
C ASN A 191 -12.23 -9.04 16.35
N LEU A 192 -12.95 -8.26 15.55
CA LEU A 192 -12.58 -6.87 15.25
C LEU A 192 -13.47 -5.88 15.99
N ILE A 193 -12.87 -4.96 16.74
CA ILE A 193 -13.50 -3.68 17.08
C ILE A 193 -12.69 -2.55 16.47
N TYR A 194 -13.34 -1.58 15.84
CA TYR A 194 -12.62 -0.46 15.26
C TYR A 194 -13.33 0.87 15.47
N PHE A 195 -12.54 1.94 15.52
CA PHE A 195 -13.03 3.30 15.48
C PHE A 195 -12.39 4.07 14.33
N ASP A 196 -13.23 4.75 13.57
CA ASP A 196 -12.83 5.73 12.56
C ASP A 196 -13.98 6.74 12.40
N LEU A 197 -13.67 7.98 12.03
CA LEU A 197 -14.65 9.02 11.72
C LEU A 197 -15.57 8.57 10.58
N TYR A 198 -15.05 7.80 9.63
CA TYR A 198 -15.80 7.27 8.50
C TYR A 198 -16.02 5.77 8.61
N GLN A 199 -17.13 5.28 8.04
CA GLN A 199 -17.43 3.86 8.02
C GLN A 199 -16.47 3.11 7.11
N ALA A 200 -15.89 1.99 7.58
CA ALA A 200 -14.93 1.19 6.84
C ALA A 200 -15.63 0.07 6.06
N THR A 201 -16.61 0.41 5.20
CA THR A 201 -17.52 -0.55 4.56
C THR A 201 -16.81 -1.73 3.86
N ARG A 202 -15.62 -1.52 3.28
CA ARG A 202 -14.85 -2.60 2.64
C ARG A 202 -14.30 -3.59 3.67
N LEU A 203 -13.81 -3.09 4.81
CA LEU A 203 -13.32 -3.92 5.91
C LEU A 203 -14.47 -4.72 6.55
N GLU A 204 -15.60 -4.06 6.80
CA GLU A 204 -16.81 -4.69 7.36
C GLU A 204 -17.31 -5.84 6.48
N LYS A 205 -17.39 -5.62 5.15
CA LYS A 205 -17.77 -6.66 4.18
C LYS A 205 -16.78 -7.82 4.16
N PHE A 206 -15.48 -7.52 4.23
CA PHE A 206 -14.44 -8.54 4.28
C PHE A 206 -14.60 -9.43 5.51
N VAL A 207 -14.69 -8.84 6.72
CA VAL A 207 -14.78 -9.63 7.97
C VAL A 207 -16.09 -10.41 8.02
N THR A 208 -17.19 -9.84 7.52
CA THR A 208 -18.48 -10.57 7.40
C THR A 208 -18.36 -11.79 6.49
N ALA A 209 -17.75 -11.64 5.31
CA ALA A 209 -17.55 -12.76 4.38
C ALA A 209 -16.64 -13.83 4.97
N TYR A 210 -15.55 -13.43 5.64
CA TYR A 210 -14.63 -14.36 6.29
C TYR A 210 -15.28 -15.11 7.46
N GLY A 211 -16.10 -14.43 8.28
CA GLY A 211 -16.88 -15.08 9.33
C GLY A 211 -17.87 -16.11 8.78
N ALA A 212 -18.54 -15.80 7.66
CA ALA A 212 -19.41 -16.77 6.98
C ALA A 212 -18.62 -17.97 6.43
N PHE A 213 -17.43 -17.74 5.87
CA PHE A 213 -16.52 -18.79 5.42
C PHE A 213 -16.10 -19.71 6.58
N LEU A 214 -15.68 -19.16 7.72
CA LEU A 214 -15.32 -19.95 8.92
C LEU A 214 -16.49 -20.83 9.37
N LYS A 215 -17.69 -20.24 9.47
CA LYS A 215 -18.90 -20.97 9.86
C LYS A 215 -19.22 -22.13 8.89
N ALA A 216 -19.08 -21.91 7.59
CA ALA A 216 -19.31 -22.94 6.57
C ALA A 216 -18.30 -24.11 6.68
N ASN A 217 -17.12 -23.87 7.26
CA ASN A 217 -16.09 -24.87 7.49
C ASN A 217 -16.11 -25.45 8.92
N GLY A 218 -17.18 -25.24 9.70
CA GLY A 218 -17.32 -25.77 11.06
C GLY A 218 -16.46 -25.05 12.10
N GLU A 219 -15.90 -23.89 11.78
CA GLU A 219 -15.14 -23.06 12.71
C GLU A 219 -16.01 -22.00 13.38
N GLN A 220 -15.57 -21.53 14.55
CA GLN A 220 -16.21 -20.39 15.21
C GLN A 220 -16.02 -19.13 14.35
N PRO A 221 -17.11 -18.45 13.94
CA PRO A 221 -17.00 -17.24 13.14
C PRO A 221 -16.40 -16.10 13.96
N VAL A 222 -15.56 -15.30 13.31
CA VAL A 222 -15.14 -14.00 13.85
C VAL A 222 -16.29 -13.01 13.79
N THR A 223 -16.31 -12.04 14.71
CA THR A 223 -17.27 -10.94 14.74
C THR A 223 -16.58 -9.61 14.48
N TRP A 224 -17.36 -8.60 14.13
CA TRP A 224 -16.87 -7.23 14.08
C TRP A 224 -17.88 -6.21 14.60
N LYS A 225 -17.37 -5.08 15.11
CA LYS A 225 -18.16 -3.94 15.56
C LYS A 225 -17.42 -2.63 15.25
N ARG A 226 -18.16 -1.65 14.72
CA ARG A 226 -17.71 -0.27 14.70
C ARG A 226 -18.04 0.36 16.05
N ALA A 227 -17.02 0.77 16.79
CA ALA A 227 -17.19 1.47 18.06
C ALA A 227 -17.78 2.87 17.85
N SER A 228 -18.57 3.29 18.83
CA SER A 228 -19.12 4.64 18.94
C SER A 228 -18.07 5.68 19.33
N SER A 229 -17.00 5.26 20.00
CA SER A 229 -15.88 6.09 20.43
C SER A 229 -14.56 5.32 20.47
N MET A 230 -13.43 6.04 20.49
CA MET A 230 -12.11 5.43 20.70
C MET A 230 -12.01 4.75 22.07
N ASP A 231 -12.61 5.34 23.11
CA ASP A 231 -12.55 4.82 24.47
C ASP A 231 -13.27 3.47 24.62
N GLU A 232 -14.23 3.17 23.74
CA GLU A 232 -14.85 1.85 23.64
C GLU A 232 -13.88 0.81 23.06
N VAL A 233 -13.10 1.16 22.03
CA VAL A 233 -12.02 0.30 21.51
C VAL A 233 -11.00 -0.01 22.60
N LEU A 234 -10.53 1.03 23.31
CA LEU A 234 -9.50 0.89 24.34
C LEU A 234 -9.93 -0.02 25.50
N ARG A 235 -11.20 0.02 25.90
CA ARG A 235 -11.74 -0.83 26.97
C ARG A 235 -11.97 -2.29 26.54
N GLU A 236 -12.44 -2.51 25.31
CA GLU A 236 -12.90 -3.84 24.86
C GLU A 236 -11.81 -4.69 24.20
N ALA A 237 -10.80 -4.07 23.59
CA ALA A 237 -9.77 -4.79 22.84
C ALA A 237 -8.66 -5.39 23.72
N ASP A 238 -8.10 -6.50 23.26
CA ASP A 238 -6.92 -7.17 23.84
C ASP A 238 -5.63 -6.69 23.16
N VAL A 239 -5.69 -6.43 21.85
CA VAL A 239 -4.59 -5.87 21.06
C VAL A 239 -5.08 -4.63 20.34
N ILE A 240 -4.53 -3.46 20.64
CA ILE A 240 -4.91 -2.17 20.05
C ILE A 240 -3.79 -1.72 19.12
N SER A 241 -4.10 -1.41 17.87
CA SER A 241 -3.15 -0.77 16.95
C SER A 241 -3.63 0.61 16.50
N LEU A 242 -2.72 1.58 16.57
CA LEU A 242 -2.95 2.98 16.25
C LEU A 242 -2.53 3.26 14.80
N HIS A 243 -3.48 3.76 14.00
CA HIS A 243 -3.27 4.24 12.65
C HIS A 243 -3.95 5.60 12.34
N PRO A 244 -4.14 6.53 13.30
CA PRO A 244 -4.70 7.83 12.99
C PRO A 244 -3.71 8.72 12.22
N VAL A 245 -4.22 9.75 11.56
CA VAL A 245 -3.40 10.89 11.16
C VAL A 245 -3.08 11.72 12.40
N LEU A 246 -1.85 12.22 12.54
CA LEU A 246 -1.50 13.13 13.62
C LEU A 246 -1.99 14.55 13.31
N ASP A 247 -2.88 15.05 14.16
CA ASP A 247 -3.37 16.42 14.21
C ASP A 247 -3.68 16.81 15.68
N LYS A 248 -4.30 17.96 15.90
CA LYS A 248 -4.63 18.44 17.27
C LYS A 248 -5.56 17.52 18.04
N THR A 249 -6.40 16.75 17.36
CA THR A 249 -7.40 15.84 17.96
C THR A 249 -6.81 14.47 18.30
N THR A 250 -5.70 14.10 17.68
CA THR A 250 -5.02 12.81 17.89
C THR A 250 -3.68 12.95 18.61
N TYR A 251 -3.22 14.17 18.84
CA TYR A 251 -2.08 14.47 19.73
C TYR A 251 -2.38 13.97 21.15
N HIS A 252 -1.47 13.16 21.70
CA HIS A 252 -1.62 12.47 22.99
C HIS A 252 -2.99 11.80 23.15
N LEU A 253 -3.50 11.23 22.05
CA LEU A 253 -4.71 10.43 22.04
C LEU A 253 -4.61 9.31 23.08
N ILE A 254 -3.46 8.66 23.21
CA ILE A 254 -3.19 7.75 24.32
C ILE A 254 -2.47 8.52 25.41
N ASN A 255 -3.24 9.00 26.39
CA ASN A 255 -2.75 9.68 27.59
C ASN A 255 -2.88 8.78 28.83
N LYS A 256 -2.48 9.31 29.99
CA LYS A 256 -2.54 8.60 31.28
C LYS A 256 -3.93 8.04 31.59
N GLU A 257 -4.97 8.83 31.38
CA GLU A 257 -6.35 8.45 31.70
C GLU A 257 -6.80 7.29 30.82
N ARG A 258 -6.52 7.35 29.52
CA ARG A 258 -6.90 6.29 28.57
C ARG A 258 -6.11 5.02 28.76
N LEU A 259 -4.81 5.10 29.03
CA LEU A 259 -4.00 3.94 29.40
C LEU A 259 -4.62 3.19 30.59
N ALA A 260 -5.12 3.92 31.59
CA ALA A 260 -5.76 3.32 32.77
C ALA A 260 -7.10 2.63 32.48
N THR A 261 -7.76 2.91 31.34
CA THR A 261 -9.01 2.26 30.94
C THR A 261 -8.81 0.97 30.15
N MET A 262 -7.60 0.73 29.66
CA MET A 262 -7.27 -0.46 28.89
C MET A 262 -7.24 -1.71 29.79
N LYS A 263 -7.34 -2.89 29.17
CA LYS A 263 -7.17 -4.15 29.91
C LYS A 263 -5.75 -4.24 30.48
N LYS A 264 -5.62 -4.85 31.66
CA LYS A 264 -4.33 -5.01 32.37
C LYS A 264 -3.26 -5.74 31.56
N GLU A 265 -3.68 -6.62 30.65
CA GLU A 265 -2.79 -7.41 29.78
C GLU A 265 -2.86 -6.96 28.31
N ALA A 266 -3.43 -5.78 28.04
CA ALA A 266 -3.56 -5.27 26.69
C ALA A 266 -2.19 -5.08 26.03
N ILE A 267 -2.19 -5.21 24.71
CA ILE A 267 -1.05 -4.91 23.85
C ILE A 267 -1.37 -3.64 23.08
N LEU A 268 -0.56 -2.60 23.21
CA LEU A 268 -0.68 -1.37 22.42
C LEU A 268 0.41 -1.30 21.36
N VAL A 269 0.03 -1.12 20.10
CA VAL A 269 0.95 -0.99 18.97
C VAL A 269 0.82 0.38 18.32
N ASN A 270 1.96 1.05 18.09
CA ASN A 270 2.00 2.31 17.37
C ASN A 270 3.06 2.28 16.26
N CYS A 271 2.58 2.24 15.01
CA CYS A 271 3.37 2.45 13.80
C CYS A 271 2.85 3.64 12.99
N SER A 272 2.19 4.60 13.66
CA SER A 272 1.61 5.79 13.02
C SER A 272 2.51 7.01 13.20
N ARG A 273 2.38 7.69 14.35
CA ARG A 273 3.18 8.84 14.77
C ARG A 273 3.42 8.78 16.27
N GLY A 274 4.63 9.11 16.69
CA GLY A 274 5.03 9.11 18.10
C GLY A 274 4.11 9.96 19.00
N PRO A 275 3.87 11.24 18.67
CA PRO A 275 3.03 12.13 19.49
C PRO A 275 1.56 11.74 19.62
N VAL A 276 1.11 10.63 19.02
CA VAL A 276 -0.23 10.06 19.29
C VAL A 276 -0.28 9.48 20.72
N VAL A 277 0.86 9.09 21.27
CA VAL A 277 0.99 8.56 22.63
C VAL A 277 1.75 9.58 23.47
N ASP A 278 1.22 9.92 24.65
CA ASP A 278 2.01 10.56 25.70
C ASP A 278 3.00 9.51 26.23
N GLU A 279 4.24 9.60 25.75
CA GLU A 279 5.25 8.58 26.01
C GLU A 279 5.74 8.60 27.46
N VAL A 280 5.65 9.75 28.15
CA VAL A 280 5.95 9.85 29.58
C VAL A 280 4.91 9.09 30.40
N ALA A 281 3.62 9.28 30.08
CA ALA A 281 2.54 8.53 30.70
C ALA A 281 2.66 7.02 30.40
N LEU A 282 3.05 6.65 29.18
CA LEU A 282 3.26 5.26 28.79
C LEU A 282 4.36 4.59 29.62
N VAL A 283 5.51 5.24 29.80
CA VAL A 283 6.61 4.69 30.61
C VAL A 283 6.17 4.47 32.05
N ALA A 284 5.40 5.40 32.64
CA ALA A 284 4.85 5.21 33.98
C ALA A 284 3.91 4.01 34.03
N HIS A 285 3.00 3.90 33.06
CA HIS A 285 2.03 2.81 32.98
C HIS A 285 2.69 1.43 32.82
N LEU A 286 3.73 1.32 31.98
CA LEU A 286 4.49 0.08 31.76
C LEU A 286 5.19 -0.41 33.03
N LYS A 287 5.71 0.49 33.87
CA LYS A 287 6.33 0.16 35.16
C LYS A 287 5.32 -0.40 36.15
N GLU A 288 4.14 0.20 36.20
CA GLU A 288 3.08 -0.18 37.13
C GLU A 288 2.33 -1.45 36.70
N ASN A 289 2.36 -1.80 35.40
CA ASN A 289 1.59 -2.90 34.82
C ASN A 289 2.50 -3.88 34.04
N PRO A 290 3.16 -4.84 34.70
CA PRO A 290 4.11 -5.76 34.06
C PRO A 290 3.53 -6.65 32.95
N MET A 291 2.20 -6.83 32.93
CA MET A 291 1.50 -7.63 31.92
C MET A 291 0.99 -6.80 30.74
N PHE A 292 0.91 -5.48 30.88
CA PHE A 292 0.63 -4.60 29.75
C PHE A 292 1.87 -4.53 28.86
N ARG A 293 1.69 -4.58 27.54
CA ARG A 293 2.81 -4.62 26.60
C ARG A 293 2.65 -3.60 25.49
N VAL A 294 3.77 -3.16 24.94
CA VAL A 294 3.77 -2.29 23.75
C VAL A 294 4.69 -2.76 22.63
N GLY A 295 4.31 -2.40 21.41
CA GLY A 295 5.17 -2.42 20.23
C GLY A 295 5.21 -1.05 19.58
N LEU A 296 6.36 -0.39 19.58
CA LEU A 296 6.52 0.98 19.11
C LEU A 296 7.53 1.05 17.97
N ASP A 297 7.10 1.61 16.85
CA ASP A 297 7.97 1.95 15.72
C ASP A 297 8.32 3.45 15.70
N VAL A 298 7.58 4.27 16.44
CA VAL A 298 7.67 5.74 16.38
C VAL A 298 7.66 6.34 17.78
N PHE A 299 8.35 7.46 17.95
CA PHE A 299 8.57 8.12 19.25
C PHE A 299 8.27 9.61 19.20
N GLU A 300 7.91 10.20 20.34
CA GLU A 300 7.49 11.61 20.39
C GLU A 300 8.61 12.57 19.98
N ASP A 301 9.83 12.31 20.46
CA ASP A 301 11.02 13.16 20.25
C ASP A 301 12.06 12.46 19.36
N GLU A 302 11.62 11.76 18.30
CA GLU A 302 12.53 11.04 17.38
C GLU A 302 13.77 11.88 17.02
N PRO A 303 15.00 11.31 17.14
CA PRO A 303 15.33 9.89 17.30
C PRO A 303 15.37 9.40 18.77
N PHE A 304 14.95 10.21 19.73
CA PHE A 304 15.03 9.88 21.15
C PHE A 304 13.74 9.23 21.67
N MET A 305 13.93 8.30 22.59
CA MET A 305 12.87 7.81 23.48
C MET A 305 12.88 8.62 24.78
N LYS A 306 11.73 8.79 25.40
CA LYS A 306 11.58 9.33 26.75
C LYS A 306 12.36 8.45 27.75
N PRO A 307 12.95 9.07 28.79
CA PRO A 307 13.74 8.35 29.78
C PRO A 307 13.00 7.18 30.42
N GLY A 308 13.67 6.03 30.46
CA GLY A 308 13.16 4.81 31.09
C GLY A 308 12.48 3.83 30.15
N LEU A 309 12.02 4.23 28.95
CA LEU A 309 11.39 3.33 28.00
C LEU A 309 12.32 2.18 27.59
N ALA A 310 13.60 2.48 27.34
CA ALA A 310 14.62 1.50 26.97
C ALA A 310 14.85 0.37 28.01
N ASN A 311 14.41 0.56 29.26
CA ASN A 311 14.55 -0.43 30.32
C ASN A 311 13.31 -1.32 30.51
N MET A 312 12.23 -1.06 29.76
CA MET A 312 10.96 -1.76 29.89
C MET A 312 10.96 -3.06 29.09
N LYS A 313 11.06 -4.21 29.77
CA LYS A 313 11.05 -5.54 29.13
C LYS A 313 9.72 -5.88 28.42
N ASN A 314 8.65 -5.23 28.85
CA ASN A 314 7.33 -5.29 28.24
C ASN A 314 7.13 -4.24 27.12
N ALA A 315 8.19 -3.59 26.65
CA ALA A 315 8.18 -2.72 25.47
C ALA A 315 9.10 -3.28 24.38
N ILE A 316 8.54 -3.50 23.21
CA ILE A 316 9.31 -3.74 21.98
C ILE A 316 9.41 -2.41 21.26
N VAL A 317 10.64 -1.97 20.98
CA VAL A 317 10.92 -0.69 20.33
C VAL A 317 11.77 -0.92 19.08
N VAL A 318 11.40 -0.31 17.96
CA VAL A 318 12.14 -0.38 16.69
C VAL A 318 12.25 1.02 16.07
N PRO A 319 13.34 1.35 15.34
CA PRO A 319 13.65 2.72 14.97
C PRO A 319 13.00 3.13 13.64
N HIS A 320 11.67 3.30 13.62
CA HIS A 320 10.90 3.82 12.48
C HIS A 320 11.14 3.07 11.16
N ILE A 321 10.98 1.76 11.23
CA ILE A 321 11.22 0.79 10.16
C ILE A 321 9.93 0.26 9.51
N ALA A 322 8.75 0.83 9.81
CA ALA A 322 7.46 0.42 9.21
C ALA A 322 7.46 0.25 7.69
N SER A 323 8.19 1.09 6.96
CA SER A 323 8.27 1.03 5.50
C SER A 323 9.55 0.35 4.99
N ALA A 324 10.38 -0.21 5.86
CA ALA A 324 11.74 -0.65 5.55
C ALA A 324 11.81 -2.05 4.90
N SER A 325 10.97 -2.30 3.90
CA SER A 325 11.19 -3.40 2.95
C SER A 325 11.91 -2.88 1.70
N LYS A 326 12.69 -3.73 1.04
CA LYS A 326 13.37 -3.36 -0.21
C LYS A 326 12.36 -2.86 -1.25
N TRP A 327 11.32 -3.66 -1.49
CA TRP A 327 10.27 -3.34 -2.46
C TRP A 327 9.60 -2.00 -2.17
N THR A 328 9.25 -1.74 -0.90
CA THR A 328 8.60 -0.47 -0.53
C THR A 328 9.54 0.72 -0.65
N ARG A 329 10.79 0.64 -0.16
CA ARG A 329 11.71 1.79 -0.22
C ARG A 329 12.12 2.12 -1.65
N GLU A 330 12.38 1.12 -2.48
CA GLU A 330 12.66 1.33 -3.92
C GLU A 330 11.43 1.87 -4.66
N GLY A 331 10.24 1.39 -4.31
CA GLY A 331 9.00 1.91 -4.85
C GLY A 331 8.73 3.37 -4.43
N MET A 332 8.97 3.73 -3.17
CA MET A 332 8.89 5.11 -2.70
C MET A 332 9.87 6.02 -3.45
N ALA A 333 11.12 5.59 -3.64
CA ALA A 333 12.11 6.35 -4.40
C ALA A 333 11.65 6.58 -5.85
N THR A 334 11.10 5.52 -6.47
CA THR A 334 10.52 5.57 -7.82
C THR A 334 9.38 6.58 -7.91
N LEU A 335 8.40 6.51 -7.00
CA LEU A 335 7.27 7.46 -6.99
C LEU A 335 7.73 8.90 -6.74
N ALA A 336 8.67 9.11 -5.83
CA ALA A 336 9.19 10.44 -5.53
C ALA A 336 9.90 11.07 -6.74
N ALA A 337 10.71 10.30 -7.45
CA ALA A 337 11.33 10.73 -8.69
C ALA A 337 10.29 11.06 -9.78
N LEU A 338 9.26 10.21 -9.92
CA LEU A 338 8.19 10.41 -10.90
C LEU A 338 7.31 11.63 -10.60
N ASN A 339 7.12 12.00 -9.33
CA ASN A 339 6.45 13.25 -8.97
C ASN A 339 7.23 14.48 -9.46
N VAL A 340 8.55 14.49 -9.22
CA VAL A 340 9.43 15.58 -9.68
C VAL A 340 9.46 15.64 -11.21
N LEU A 341 9.71 14.50 -11.84
CA LEU A 341 9.78 14.38 -13.30
C LEU A 341 8.47 14.80 -13.98
N GLY A 342 7.33 14.33 -13.46
CA GLY A 342 6.02 14.64 -14.00
C GLY A 342 5.77 16.14 -14.04
N LYS A 343 6.16 16.87 -12.99
CA LYS A 343 6.05 18.33 -12.96
C LYS A 343 7.03 19.03 -13.91
N ILE A 344 8.28 18.54 -14.03
CA ILE A 344 9.28 19.05 -14.98
C ILE A 344 8.77 18.92 -16.44
N LYS A 345 8.15 17.78 -16.77
CA LYS A 345 7.62 17.48 -18.11
C LYS A 345 6.22 18.04 -18.37
N GLY A 346 5.53 18.55 -17.34
CA GLY A 346 4.17 19.07 -17.48
C GLY A 346 3.10 17.99 -17.58
N TYR A 347 3.36 16.80 -17.05
CA TYR A 347 2.38 15.71 -17.01
C TYR A 347 1.24 15.99 -16.03
N PRO A 348 0.04 15.44 -16.28
CA PRO A 348 -1.08 15.52 -15.35
C PRO A 348 -0.80 14.76 -14.05
N VAL A 349 -1.56 15.06 -13.00
CA VAL A 349 -1.56 14.32 -11.74
C VAL A 349 -2.40 13.06 -11.88
N TRP A 350 -1.93 11.95 -11.33
CA TRP A 350 -2.65 10.68 -11.34
C TRP A 350 -3.98 10.78 -10.57
N SER A 351 -5.02 10.10 -11.06
CA SER A 351 -6.39 10.23 -10.53
C SER A 351 -6.60 9.54 -9.18
N ASP A 352 -5.92 8.43 -8.92
CA ASP A 352 -5.94 7.73 -7.63
C ASP A 352 -4.51 7.52 -7.13
N PRO A 353 -4.02 8.36 -6.20
CA PRO A 353 -2.64 8.28 -5.73
C PRO A 353 -2.31 6.98 -4.98
N ASN A 354 -3.28 6.10 -4.73
CA ASN A 354 -3.07 4.84 -4.03
C ASN A 354 -2.96 3.64 -4.96
N ARG A 355 -3.25 3.81 -6.25
CA ARG A 355 -3.06 2.80 -7.30
C ARG A 355 -1.75 3.05 -8.01
N VAL A 356 -0.67 2.56 -7.38
CA VAL A 356 0.71 2.87 -7.77
C VAL A 356 1.37 1.76 -8.59
N GLU A 357 0.74 0.59 -8.69
CA GLU A 357 1.24 -0.58 -9.41
C GLU A 357 1.66 -0.26 -10.85
N PRO A 358 0.94 0.58 -11.63
CA PRO A 358 1.38 0.95 -12.97
C PRO A 358 2.72 1.70 -13.00
N PHE A 359 3.04 2.49 -11.98
CA PHE A 359 4.33 3.18 -11.88
C PHE A 359 5.44 2.24 -11.41
N LEU A 360 5.09 1.18 -10.67
CA LEU A 360 6.04 0.25 -10.08
C LEU A 360 6.33 -0.97 -10.95
N ASN A 361 5.60 -1.18 -12.04
CA ASN A 361 5.89 -2.26 -12.99
C ASN A 361 7.24 -2.06 -13.69
N GLU A 362 8.21 -2.93 -13.44
CA GLU A 362 9.55 -2.85 -14.05
C GLU A 362 9.57 -3.28 -15.52
N ASN A 363 8.55 -4.03 -15.96
CA ASN A 363 8.45 -4.53 -17.33
C ASN A 363 7.71 -3.57 -18.28
N ALA A 364 7.34 -2.39 -17.81
CA ALA A 364 6.61 -1.40 -18.60
C ALA A 364 7.08 0.03 -18.26
N PRO A 365 7.04 0.97 -19.23
CA PRO A 365 7.27 2.37 -18.92
C PRO A 365 6.17 2.88 -17.98
N PRO A 366 6.51 3.72 -16.99
CA PRO A 366 5.51 4.29 -16.10
C PRO A 366 4.55 5.21 -16.88
N PRO A 367 3.30 5.39 -16.42
CA PRO A 367 2.40 6.38 -16.99
C PRO A 367 3.03 7.78 -17.03
N ALA A 368 2.74 8.53 -18.08
CA ALA A 368 3.10 9.95 -18.19
C ALA A 368 2.22 10.81 -17.26
N ALA A 369 2.37 10.63 -15.96
CA ALA A 369 1.63 11.29 -14.90
C ALA A 369 2.49 11.44 -13.64
N SER A 370 2.18 12.44 -12.81
CA SER A 370 2.74 12.56 -11.46
C SER A 370 1.93 11.64 -10.52
N PRO A 371 2.54 10.63 -9.88
CA PRO A 371 1.81 9.67 -9.04
C PRO A 371 0.97 10.29 -7.93
N SER A 372 1.50 11.32 -7.26
CA SER A 372 0.78 12.03 -6.21
C SER A 372 1.32 13.44 -6.03
N ILE A 373 0.44 14.44 -6.08
CA ILE A 373 0.75 15.82 -5.74
C ILE A 373 -0.30 16.32 -4.74
N VAL A 374 0.11 16.58 -3.50
CA VAL A 374 -0.81 16.88 -2.38
C VAL A 374 -1.50 18.23 -2.57
N ASN A 375 -0.85 19.19 -3.23
CA ASN A 375 -1.38 20.52 -3.51
C ASN A 375 -1.86 20.71 -4.95
N ALA A 376 -2.18 19.62 -5.67
CA ALA A 376 -2.60 19.68 -7.07
C ALA A 376 -3.76 20.64 -7.31
N LYS A 377 -4.76 20.63 -6.43
CA LYS A 377 -5.95 21.50 -6.51
C LYS A 377 -5.59 22.98 -6.33
N ALA A 378 -4.74 23.30 -5.36
CA ALA A 378 -4.32 24.68 -5.09
C ALA A 378 -3.53 25.28 -6.26
N LEU A 379 -2.75 24.44 -6.95
CA LEU A 379 -1.96 24.82 -8.13
C LEU A 379 -2.72 24.67 -9.46
N GLY A 380 -3.99 24.26 -9.45
CA GLY A 380 -4.79 24.08 -10.67
C GLY A 380 -4.24 23.04 -11.64
N LEU A 381 -3.57 22.00 -11.15
CA LEU A 381 -2.96 20.97 -12.00
C LEU A 381 -4.03 20.05 -12.62
N ALA A 382 -3.86 19.73 -13.91
CA ALA A 382 -4.72 18.79 -14.60
C ALA A 382 -4.60 17.38 -13.99
N VAL A 383 -5.72 16.67 -13.90
CA VAL A 383 -5.79 15.28 -13.43
C VAL A 383 -5.97 14.34 -14.62
N SER A 384 -5.25 13.21 -14.62
CA SER A 384 -5.29 12.23 -15.70
C SER A 384 -6.68 11.60 -15.80
N LYS A 385 -7.26 11.56 -17.01
CA LYS A 385 -8.54 10.88 -17.29
C LYS A 385 -8.40 9.38 -17.56
N LEU A 386 -7.18 8.85 -17.50
CA LEU A 386 -6.90 7.43 -17.70
C LEU A 386 -7.56 6.62 -16.57
N PHE A 387 -8.66 5.96 -16.90
CA PHE A 387 -9.22 4.91 -16.06
C PHE A 387 -8.34 3.68 -16.21
N PRO A 388 -7.91 3.03 -15.11
CA PRO A 388 -7.21 1.76 -15.22
C PRO A 388 -8.13 0.77 -15.94
N LEU A 389 -7.64 0.22 -17.06
CA LEU A 389 -8.34 -0.74 -17.94
C LEU A 389 -8.86 -1.99 -17.20
N SER A 390 -8.43 -2.23 -15.95
CA SER A 390 -9.01 -3.24 -15.05
C SER A 390 -10.47 -2.97 -14.66
N SER A 391 -10.99 -1.77 -14.93
CA SER A 391 -12.35 -1.36 -14.53
C SER A 391 -13.41 -1.66 -15.61
N LEU A 392 -13.00 -1.95 -16.84
CA LEU A 392 -13.92 -2.27 -17.93
C LEU A 392 -14.36 -3.75 -17.96
N PHE A 393 -13.74 -4.62 -17.17
CA PHE A 393 -14.03 -6.06 -17.12
C PHE A 393 -14.78 -6.50 -15.85
N PHE A 394 -15.63 -5.65 -15.28
CA PHE A 394 -16.65 -6.09 -14.33
C PHE A 394 -18.04 -5.82 -14.92
N PHE A 395 -18.48 -6.70 -15.81
CA PHE A 395 -19.91 -6.81 -16.09
C PHE A 395 -20.59 -7.32 -14.82
N ARG A 396 -21.42 -6.46 -14.26
CA ARG A 396 -22.27 -6.69 -13.09
C ARG A 396 -23.37 -7.67 -13.50
N TYR A 397 -23.36 -8.90 -12.98
CA TYR A 397 -24.51 -9.79 -13.09
C TYR A 397 -25.72 -9.14 -12.37
N PRO A 398 -26.90 -9.02 -13.00
CA PRO A 398 -28.12 -8.67 -12.29
C PRO A 398 -28.45 -9.79 -11.30
N ALA A 399 -28.74 -9.41 -10.06
CA ALA A 399 -29.18 -10.35 -9.02
C ALA A 399 -30.51 -10.97 -9.45
N GLY A 400 -30.49 -12.28 -9.70
CA GLY A 400 -31.67 -13.01 -10.13
C GLY A 400 -31.46 -14.46 -10.56
N TYR A 401 -30.25 -14.99 -10.62
CA TYR A 401 -30.01 -16.43 -10.83
C TYR A 401 -28.71 -16.83 -10.15
N ALA A 402 -28.79 -17.26 -8.89
CA ALA A 402 -27.68 -17.85 -8.18
C ALA A 402 -27.67 -19.36 -8.42
N GLY A 403 -26.56 -19.89 -8.96
CA GLY A 403 -26.21 -21.30 -8.90
C GLY A 403 -26.33 -22.08 -10.20
N ARG A 404 -25.42 -21.84 -11.17
CA ARG A 404 -24.89 -22.82 -12.14
C ARG A 404 -23.52 -22.37 -12.64
N SER A 405 -22.62 -23.31 -12.89
CA SER A 405 -21.30 -23.03 -13.48
C SER A 405 -21.39 -23.02 -15.00
N MET A 406 -20.42 -22.41 -15.68
CA MET A 406 -20.37 -22.32 -17.15
C MET A 406 -20.28 -23.69 -17.86
N ALA A 407 -19.98 -24.77 -17.11
CA ALA A 407 -20.00 -26.15 -17.62
C ALA A 407 -21.42 -26.72 -17.81
N ASP A 408 -22.43 -26.16 -17.12
CA ASP A 408 -23.80 -26.70 -17.14
C ASP A 408 -24.60 -26.30 -18.39
N TYR A 409 -24.09 -25.38 -19.21
CA TYR A 409 -24.73 -24.93 -20.46
C TYR A 409 -24.27 -25.69 -21.71
N LEU A 410 -23.28 -26.59 -21.59
CA LEU A 410 -22.70 -27.33 -22.72
C LEU A 410 -23.19 -28.77 -22.86
N LEU A 411 -24.16 -29.21 -22.05
CA LEU A 411 -24.77 -30.53 -22.19
C LEU A 411 -26.17 -30.38 -22.80
N LEU A 412 -26.26 -30.53 -24.12
CA LEU A 412 -27.52 -30.88 -24.79
C LEU A 412 -27.73 -32.40 -24.69
N PRO A 413 -28.98 -32.88 -24.60
CA PRO A 413 -29.28 -34.29 -24.40
C PRO A 413 -28.87 -35.13 -25.62
N GLU A 414 -28.42 -36.36 -25.36
CA GLU A 414 -28.20 -37.39 -26.39
C GLU A 414 -29.48 -37.56 -27.22
N VAL A 415 -29.37 -37.28 -28.52
CA VAL A 415 -30.37 -37.67 -29.51
C VAL A 415 -29.92 -39.02 -30.05
N GLU A 416 -30.76 -40.04 -29.89
CA GLU A 416 -30.56 -41.37 -30.48
C GLU A 416 -30.49 -41.24 -32.02
N ASP A 417 -29.42 -41.76 -32.61
CA ASP A 417 -29.29 -41.90 -34.07
C ASP A 417 -30.14 -43.08 -34.59
N PRO A 418 -30.98 -42.90 -35.63
CA PRO A 418 -31.53 -44.02 -36.38
C PRO A 418 -30.52 -44.56 -37.40
N PRO A 419 -30.64 -45.84 -37.81
CA PRO A 419 -29.60 -46.51 -38.57
C PRO A 419 -29.69 -46.19 -40.07
N ASP A 420 -28.51 -46.02 -40.67
CA ASP A 420 -28.17 -46.21 -42.09
C ASP A 420 -28.60 -45.11 -43.09
N ALA A 421 -27.63 -44.32 -43.57
CA ALA A 421 -27.49 -43.89 -44.97
C ALA A 421 -26.31 -42.89 -45.17
N GLY A 422 -25.30 -43.33 -45.93
CA GLY A 422 -24.49 -42.59 -46.92
C GLY A 422 -24.13 -41.09 -46.76
N ARG A 423 -22.81 -40.83 -46.81
CA ARG A 423 -22.10 -39.59 -47.23
C ARG A 423 -22.98 -38.37 -47.62
N LYS A 424 -22.86 -37.27 -46.87
CA LYS A 424 -22.71 -35.87 -47.39
C LYS A 424 -22.33 -34.90 -46.26
N SER A 425 -21.51 -33.90 -46.62
CA SER A 425 -20.89 -32.85 -45.79
C SER A 425 -21.85 -31.98 -44.98
N PRO A 426 -21.50 -31.50 -43.77
CA PRO A 426 -22.25 -30.44 -43.10
C PRO A 426 -21.73 -29.05 -43.49
N ARG A 427 -22.49 -28.34 -44.32
CA ARG A 427 -22.64 -26.88 -44.22
C ARG A 427 -23.95 -26.63 -43.47
N ILE A 428 -24.00 -25.55 -42.69
CA ILE A 428 -25.15 -24.98 -41.96
C ILE A 428 -25.22 -25.43 -40.49
N ALA A 429 -24.49 -24.71 -39.64
CA ALA A 429 -24.75 -24.55 -38.21
C ALA A 429 -24.08 -23.28 -37.60
N SER A 430 -23.26 -22.54 -38.37
CA SER A 430 -22.44 -21.44 -37.87
C SER A 430 -23.02 -20.03 -38.08
N ILE A 431 -24.15 -19.89 -38.78
CA ILE A 431 -24.71 -18.56 -39.14
C ILE A 431 -25.68 -18.02 -38.08
N ASP A 432 -26.39 -18.87 -37.35
CA ASP A 432 -27.42 -18.41 -36.40
C ASP A 432 -26.85 -17.97 -35.04
N VAL A 433 -25.72 -18.55 -34.62
CA VAL A 433 -24.99 -18.09 -33.42
C VAL A 433 -24.40 -16.70 -33.61
N PHE A 434 -23.96 -16.37 -34.84
CA PHE A 434 -23.38 -15.07 -35.17
C PHE A 434 -24.42 -13.94 -35.27
N ARG A 435 -25.65 -14.26 -35.71
CA ARG A 435 -26.76 -13.30 -35.72
C ARG A 435 -27.26 -12.95 -34.32
N GLY A 436 -27.28 -13.92 -33.39
CA GLY A 436 -27.67 -13.67 -32.00
C GLY A 436 -26.72 -12.74 -31.25
N LEU A 437 -25.41 -12.89 -31.46
CA LEU A 437 -24.39 -12.10 -30.76
C LEU A 437 -24.33 -10.65 -31.27
N CYS A 438 -24.49 -10.42 -32.57
CA CYS A 438 -24.48 -9.07 -33.16
C CYS A 438 -25.71 -8.23 -32.76
N VAL A 439 -26.89 -8.85 -32.63
CA VAL A 439 -28.12 -8.15 -32.21
C VAL A 439 -28.08 -7.76 -30.72
N PHE A 440 -27.36 -8.52 -29.89
CA PHE A 440 -27.22 -8.23 -28.46
C PHE A 440 -26.23 -7.09 -28.17
N VAL A 441 -25.21 -6.91 -29.01
CA VAL A 441 -24.20 -5.85 -28.83
C VAL A 441 -24.68 -4.50 -29.40
N SER A 442 -25.53 -4.49 -30.44
CA SER A 442 -26.08 -3.24 -31.01
C SER A 442 -27.13 -2.56 -30.14
N SER A 443 -27.75 -3.28 -29.19
CA SER A 443 -28.82 -2.74 -28.32
C SER A 443 -28.30 -2.09 -27.03
N ILE A 444 -26.99 -2.18 -26.75
CA ILE A 444 -26.39 -1.76 -25.47
C ILE A 444 -25.33 -0.64 -25.64
N LEU A 445 -24.85 -0.37 -26.87
CA LEU A 445 -23.79 0.61 -27.14
C LEU A 445 -24.29 1.78 -28.00
N SER A 446 -23.96 3.01 -27.62
CA SER A 446 -24.16 4.19 -28.49
C SER A 446 -23.28 4.09 -29.75
N PRO A 447 -23.68 4.65 -30.91
CA PRO A 447 -23.03 4.44 -32.21
C PRO A 447 -21.51 4.72 -32.24
N SER A 448 -21.02 5.63 -31.39
CA SER A 448 -19.62 6.02 -31.28
C SER A 448 -18.71 5.00 -30.59
N LEU A 449 -19.25 4.06 -29.80
CA LEU A 449 -18.48 2.99 -29.14
C LEU A 449 -18.30 1.74 -30.03
N PHE A 450 -19.22 1.54 -30.98
CA PHE A 450 -19.19 0.39 -31.88
C PHE A 450 -17.98 0.44 -32.83
N THR A 451 -17.60 1.65 -33.27
CA THR A 451 -16.45 1.87 -34.16
C THR A 451 -15.11 1.59 -33.48
N LEU A 452 -15.03 1.78 -32.15
CA LEU A 452 -13.79 1.54 -31.39
C LEU A 452 -13.57 0.05 -31.07
N ALA A 453 -14.66 -0.69 -30.77
CA ALA A 453 -14.60 -2.12 -30.49
C ALA A 453 -14.27 -2.95 -31.74
N ALA A 454 -14.81 -2.57 -32.90
CA ALA A 454 -14.52 -3.24 -34.17
C ALA A 454 -13.05 -3.09 -34.61
N ALA A 455 -12.39 -1.98 -34.24
CA ALA A 455 -10.98 -1.72 -34.58
C ALA A 455 -9.97 -2.52 -33.74
N MET A 456 -10.37 -3.04 -32.57
CA MET A 456 -9.46 -3.80 -31.68
C MET A 456 -9.48 -5.32 -31.91
N ILE A 457 -10.42 -5.85 -32.67
CA ILE A 457 -10.56 -7.30 -32.91
C ILE A 457 -9.89 -7.73 -34.23
N PHE A 458 -9.56 -6.80 -35.13
CA PHE A 458 -8.96 -7.12 -36.44
C PHE A 458 -7.79 -6.18 -36.78
N PRO A 459 -6.53 -6.66 -36.84
CA PRO A 459 -5.44 -5.86 -37.40
C PRO A 459 -5.54 -5.87 -38.93
N VAL A 460 -5.64 -4.69 -39.55
CA VAL A 460 -5.59 -4.51 -41.01
C VAL A 460 -4.14 -4.51 -41.46
N VAL A 461 -3.70 -5.54 -42.17
CA VAL A 461 -2.39 -5.57 -42.86
C VAL A 461 -2.60 -5.18 -44.32
N ARG A 462 -1.86 -4.17 -44.79
CA ARG A 462 -1.99 -3.61 -46.16
C ARG A 462 -0.89 -4.16 -47.06
N HIS A 463 -1.24 -4.92 -48.08
CA HIS A 463 -0.34 -5.25 -49.20
C HIS A 463 -1.10 -5.11 -50.52
N GLY A 464 -0.73 -4.11 -51.32
CA GLY A 464 -1.25 -3.94 -52.68
C GLY A 464 -2.78 -3.79 -52.80
N SER A 465 -3.25 -3.78 -54.05
CA SER A 465 -4.61 -3.42 -54.46
C SER A 465 -5.61 -4.59 -54.42
N SER A 466 -5.63 -5.40 -53.36
CA SER A 466 -6.78 -6.28 -53.05
C SER A 466 -6.91 -6.60 -51.56
N LEU A 467 -8.14 -6.58 -51.02
CA LEU A 467 -8.46 -6.96 -49.65
C LEU A 467 -8.82 -8.46 -49.59
N SER A 468 -8.18 -9.21 -48.70
CA SER A 468 -8.65 -10.54 -48.27
C SER A 468 -8.53 -10.68 -46.75
N VAL A 469 -9.55 -11.27 -46.12
CA VAL A 469 -9.64 -11.45 -44.65
C VAL A 469 -9.15 -12.86 -44.30
N GLY A 470 -8.02 -12.96 -43.59
CA GLY A 470 -7.47 -14.23 -43.07
C GLY A 470 -7.79 -14.43 -41.59
N TYR A 471 -8.21 -15.63 -41.20
CA TYR A 471 -8.45 -16.04 -39.81
C TYR A 471 -7.19 -16.65 -39.20
N ILE A 472 -6.78 -16.18 -38.01
CA ILE A 472 -5.81 -16.89 -37.14
C ILE A 472 -6.58 -17.42 -35.93
N MET A 473 -6.72 -18.75 -35.82
CA MET A 473 -7.16 -19.42 -34.60
C MET A 473 -5.95 -19.74 -33.73
N ALA A 474 -5.88 -19.17 -32.52
CA ALA A 474 -5.02 -19.68 -31.46
C ALA A 474 -5.70 -20.91 -30.81
N ARG A 475 -5.10 -22.09 -30.98
CA ARG A 475 -5.46 -23.31 -30.23
C ARG A 475 -4.91 -23.19 -28.81
N ILE A 476 -5.78 -23.14 -27.80
CA ILE A 476 -5.43 -23.46 -26.41
C ILE A 476 -5.73 -24.94 -26.22
N SER A 477 -4.70 -25.75 -25.98
CA SER A 477 -4.82 -27.19 -25.71
C SER A 477 -5.18 -27.42 -24.24
N VAL A 478 -6.28 -28.12 -23.99
CA VAL A 478 -6.66 -28.65 -22.68
C VAL A 478 -5.93 -29.99 -22.51
N SER A 479 -4.72 -29.98 -21.95
CA SER A 479 -4.01 -31.22 -21.58
C SER A 479 -3.11 -31.13 -20.34
N ASP A 480 -3.12 -30.03 -19.57
CA ASP A 480 -2.27 -29.90 -18.36
C ASP A 480 -3.05 -29.95 -17.04
N PHE A 481 -4.17 -30.68 -16.98
CA PHE A 481 -4.81 -31.01 -15.70
C PHE A 481 -5.35 -32.44 -15.70
N ILE A 482 -4.69 -33.30 -14.90
CA ILE A 482 -5.20 -34.39 -14.04
C ILE A 482 -4.29 -35.64 -14.07
N PHE A 483 -3.78 -35.98 -12.87
CA PHE A 483 -3.35 -37.26 -12.26
C PHE A 483 -2.04 -37.02 -11.47
N ALA A 484 -1.86 -37.40 -10.20
CA ALA A 484 -2.42 -38.52 -9.45
C ALA A 484 -2.53 -38.21 -7.94
N GLY A 485 -3.44 -38.93 -7.27
CA GLY A 485 -3.61 -38.92 -5.81
C GLY A 485 -2.83 -40.01 -5.07
N ASN A 486 -2.84 -39.84 -3.74
CA ASN A 486 -2.64 -40.78 -2.63
C ASN A 486 -1.29 -41.51 -2.45
N VAL A 487 -0.59 -41.20 -1.35
CA VAL A 487 -0.04 -42.18 -0.38
C VAL A 487 -0.08 -41.62 1.07
N LEU A 488 -0.47 -42.51 1.98
CA LEU A 488 -0.53 -42.55 3.46
C LEU A 488 0.37 -41.63 4.33
N SER A 489 -0.24 -41.18 5.45
CA SER A 489 0.15 -41.39 6.87
C SER A 489 1.64 -41.59 7.22
N ILE A 490 2.18 -40.77 8.14
CA ILE A 490 2.82 -41.19 9.41
C ILE A 490 3.02 -39.97 10.36
N VAL A 491 2.86 -40.27 11.64
CA VAL A 491 3.02 -39.47 12.87
C VAL A 491 4.47 -39.00 13.09
N SER A 492 4.64 -37.79 13.64
CA SER A 492 5.62 -37.44 14.69
C SER A 492 5.29 -36.09 15.31
#